data_AF-A0A8H7YTC1-F1
#
_entry.id   AF-A0A8H7YTC1-F1
#
_cell.length_a   1.000
_cell.length_b   1.000
_cell.length_c   1.000
_cell.angle_alpha   90.00
_cell.angle_beta   90.00
_cell.angle_gamma   90.00
#
_symmetry.space_group_name_H-M   'P 1'
#
loop_
_entity.id
_entity.type
_entity.pdbx_description
1 polymer ?
#
loop_
_entity_poly.entity_id
_entity_poly.type
_entity_poly.pdbx_seq_one_letter_code
_entity_poly.pdbx_strand_id
1 'polypeptide(L)'
;MREKYTPQTLPYHLIVPSLPGYAFSSTPPLTRGFDETDIVKVMHQLMVDLGFESSGYLAQGGDLASPVAMRLNELYKACKGFHINFYMTLSSPIPDTPLTESEKAGLERGALWKQTGNAYALEHATRPSTIGLLLGASPISLLGWIGEKFLSWSDVAPSTEEILRSVTLYWFTESMGRGIYPYRSPTLLSTPQTPNNKPFGYSYFPKEVCPTPIAWARKLGNMVFHKEHDKGGHFAALEQPQLFMEDLEAFAAVAWKCASDAKITSGSI
;
A
#
# COMPACT_ATOMS: atom_id res chain seq x y z
N MET A 1 8.54 -10.20 14.65
CA MET A 1 8.56 -11.50 13.93
C MET A 1 9.66 -12.45 14.38
N ARG A 2 10.96 -12.12 14.20
CA ARG A 2 12.06 -13.01 14.63
C ARG A 2 12.10 -13.29 16.15
N GLU A 3 11.55 -12.38 16.93
CA GLU A 3 11.37 -12.54 18.38
C GLU A 3 10.20 -13.47 18.75
N LYS A 4 9.24 -13.67 17.83
CA LYS A 4 7.98 -14.39 18.08
C LYS A 4 7.95 -15.80 17.48
N TYR A 5 8.59 -16.01 16.33
CA TYR A 5 8.56 -17.28 15.60
C TYR A 5 9.95 -17.77 15.22
N THR A 6 10.12 -19.10 15.20
CA THR A 6 11.25 -19.78 14.56
C THR A 6 10.88 -20.15 13.13
N PRO A 7 11.84 -20.53 12.27
CA PRO A 7 11.51 -21.03 10.93
C PRO A 7 10.52 -22.21 10.93
N GLN A 8 10.52 -23.04 11.97
CA GLN A 8 9.63 -24.20 12.09
C GLN A 8 8.24 -23.85 12.60
N THR A 9 8.09 -22.75 13.35
CA THR A 9 6.81 -22.34 13.93
C THR A 9 6.16 -21.17 13.20
N LEU A 10 6.81 -20.66 12.15
CA LEU A 10 6.31 -19.54 11.36
C LEU A 10 5.02 -19.96 10.61
N PRO A 11 3.86 -19.35 10.92
CA PRO A 11 2.58 -19.78 10.33
C PRO A 11 2.31 -19.14 8.96
N TYR A 12 3.26 -18.37 8.42
CA TYR A 12 3.09 -17.58 7.20
C TYR A 12 4.31 -17.69 6.28
N HIS A 13 4.06 -17.67 4.97
CA HIS A 13 5.07 -17.26 4.00
C HIS A 13 4.94 -15.75 3.78
N LEU A 14 5.95 -14.98 4.18
CA LEU A 14 5.99 -13.53 3.97
C LEU A 14 6.82 -13.21 2.73
N ILE A 15 6.15 -12.74 1.68
CA ILE A 15 6.78 -12.33 0.41
C ILE A 15 6.73 -10.81 0.33
N VAL A 16 7.89 -10.17 0.26
CA VAL A 16 8.03 -8.70 0.22
C VAL A 16 8.74 -8.31 -1.07
N PRO A 17 8.02 -8.24 -2.21
CA PRO A 17 8.64 -7.96 -3.50
C PRO A 17 8.99 -6.48 -3.64
N SER A 18 10.11 -6.21 -4.31
CA SER A 18 10.32 -4.87 -4.90
C SER A 18 9.48 -4.76 -6.17
N LEU A 19 8.65 -3.71 -6.27
CA LEU A 19 7.87 -3.46 -7.49
C LEU A 19 8.81 -3.22 -8.69
N PRO A 20 8.36 -3.49 -9.93
CA PRO A 20 9.15 -3.17 -11.12
C PRO A 20 9.61 -1.71 -11.10
N GLY A 21 10.89 -1.44 -11.36
CA GLY A 21 11.47 -0.10 -11.27
C GLY A 21 12.00 0.31 -9.89
N TYR A 22 11.81 -0.50 -8.84
CA TYR A 22 12.25 -0.20 -7.48
C TYR A 22 13.37 -1.12 -7.03
N ALA A 23 14.38 -0.54 -6.38
CA ALA A 23 15.56 -1.21 -5.85
C ALA A 23 16.14 -2.21 -6.87
N PHE A 24 16.22 -3.49 -6.51
CA PHE A 24 16.83 -4.53 -7.33
C PHE A 24 15.91 -5.09 -8.41
N SER A 25 14.62 -4.70 -8.44
CA SER A 25 13.74 -5.04 -9.55
C SER A 25 14.09 -4.21 -10.79
N SER A 26 14.15 -4.88 -11.93
CA SER A 26 14.56 -4.27 -13.20
C SER A 26 13.63 -3.15 -13.64
N THR A 27 14.12 -2.33 -14.57
CA THR A 27 13.34 -1.27 -15.21
C THR A 27 12.09 -1.85 -15.89
N PRO A 28 10.93 -1.17 -15.80
CA PRO A 28 9.80 -1.47 -16.67
C PRO A 28 10.20 -1.41 -18.16
N PRO A 29 9.41 -2.02 -19.07
CA PRO A 29 9.74 -2.04 -20.50
C PRO A 29 10.01 -0.64 -21.07
N LEU A 30 11.11 -0.49 -21.82
CA LEU A 30 11.49 0.79 -22.45
C LEU A 30 10.71 1.09 -23.74
N THR A 31 10.06 0.09 -24.32
CA THR A 31 9.43 0.15 -25.65
C THR A 31 7.91 0.29 -25.62
N ARG A 32 7.29 0.25 -24.44
CA ARG A 32 5.84 0.41 -24.27
C ARG A 32 5.50 1.08 -22.93
N GLY A 33 4.29 1.60 -22.82
CA GLY A 33 3.74 2.04 -21.54
C GLY A 33 3.68 0.88 -20.53
N PHE A 34 3.87 1.21 -19.26
CA PHE A 34 3.74 0.30 -18.12
C PHE A 34 3.02 1.05 -16.99
N ASP A 35 2.04 0.40 -16.36
CA ASP A 35 1.18 1.04 -15.36
C ASP A 35 0.82 0.08 -14.20
N GLU A 36 -0.08 0.53 -13.33
CA GLU A 36 -0.57 -0.22 -12.18
C GLU A 36 -1.21 -1.56 -12.56
N THR A 37 -1.87 -1.67 -13.72
CA THR A 37 -2.45 -2.94 -14.19
C THR A 37 -1.36 -3.95 -14.55
N ASP A 38 -0.25 -3.49 -15.13
CA ASP A 38 0.92 -4.34 -15.37
C ASP A 38 1.59 -4.78 -14.05
N ILE A 39 1.71 -3.88 -13.05
CA ILE A 39 2.23 -4.25 -11.71
C ILE A 39 1.41 -5.41 -11.15
N VAL A 40 0.08 -5.29 -11.17
CA VAL A 40 -0.85 -6.30 -10.62
C VAL A 40 -0.63 -7.66 -11.28
N LYS A 41 -0.42 -7.72 -12.60
CA LYS A 41 -0.10 -8.96 -13.31
C LYS A 41 1.23 -9.57 -12.86
N VAL A 42 2.28 -8.76 -12.75
CA VAL A 42 3.61 -9.23 -12.33
C VAL A 42 3.57 -9.72 -10.88
N MET A 43 2.91 -9.01 -9.98
CA MET A 43 2.77 -9.41 -8.58
C MET A 43 1.93 -10.68 -8.43
N HIS A 44 0.88 -10.86 -9.23
CA HIS A 44 0.13 -12.11 -9.25
C HIS A 44 1.00 -13.27 -9.77
N GLN A 45 1.71 -13.07 -10.89
CA GLN A 45 2.55 -14.11 -11.48
C GLN A 45 3.64 -14.57 -10.51
N LEU A 46 4.27 -13.65 -9.76
CA LEU A 46 5.21 -14.00 -8.69
C LEU A 46 4.59 -15.00 -7.69
N MET A 47 3.35 -14.77 -7.26
CA MET A 47 2.68 -15.67 -6.33
C MET A 47 2.33 -17.02 -6.96
N VAL A 48 2.00 -17.04 -8.26
CA VAL A 48 1.78 -18.28 -9.03
C VAL A 48 3.08 -19.08 -9.12
N ASP A 49 4.18 -18.44 -9.47
CA ASP A 49 5.50 -19.09 -9.63
C ASP A 49 6.04 -19.65 -8.29
N LEU A 50 5.67 -19.02 -7.17
CA LEU A 50 5.95 -19.52 -5.82
C LEU A 50 4.98 -20.63 -5.36
N GLY A 51 4.00 -21.01 -6.18
CA GLY A 51 3.08 -22.13 -5.94
C GLY A 51 1.79 -21.75 -5.20
N PHE A 52 1.48 -20.46 -5.04
CA PHE A 52 0.32 -20.01 -4.25
C PHE A 52 -0.98 -19.82 -5.05
N GLU A 53 -1.02 -20.21 -6.33
CA GLU A 53 -2.23 -20.08 -7.15
C GLU A 53 -3.41 -20.87 -6.57
N SER A 54 -3.16 -22.13 -6.21
CA SER A 54 -4.19 -23.09 -5.74
C SER A 54 -4.53 -22.92 -4.26
N SER A 55 -3.51 -22.76 -3.41
CA SER A 55 -3.69 -22.47 -1.98
C SER A 55 -4.34 -21.10 -1.77
N GLY A 56 -4.01 -20.14 -2.63
CA GLY A 56 -4.32 -18.74 -2.48
C GLY A 56 -3.32 -17.99 -1.62
N TYR A 57 -3.50 -16.67 -1.55
CA TYR A 57 -2.71 -15.75 -0.74
C TYR A 57 -3.56 -14.56 -0.28
N LEU A 58 -3.10 -13.87 0.76
CA LEU A 58 -3.61 -12.56 1.17
C LEU A 58 -2.65 -11.48 0.69
N ALA A 59 -3.19 -10.33 0.29
CA ALA A 59 -2.38 -9.18 -0.11
C ALA A 59 -2.37 -8.13 1.00
N GLN A 60 -1.25 -7.44 1.18
CA GLN A 60 -1.13 -6.27 2.05
C GLN A 60 -0.65 -5.09 1.20
N GLY A 61 -1.23 -3.90 1.38
CA GLY A 61 -0.82 -2.71 0.65
C GLY A 61 -0.90 -1.42 1.48
N GLY A 62 0.15 -0.60 1.38
CA GLY A 62 0.14 0.82 1.73
C GLY A 62 0.59 1.64 0.51
N ASP A 63 0.38 2.96 0.52
CA ASP A 63 0.77 3.86 -0.57
C ASP A 63 0.40 3.30 -1.98
N LEU A 64 1.34 3.26 -2.93
CA LEU A 64 1.13 2.71 -4.28
C LEU A 64 0.77 1.21 -4.29
N ALA A 65 1.05 0.46 -3.22
CA ALA A 65 0.70 -0.95 -3.11
C ALA A 65 -0.75 -1.18 -2.65
N SER A 66 -1.42 -0.19 -2.07
CA SER A 66 -2.85 -0.29 -1.73
C SER A 66 -3.73 -0.59 -2.95
N PRO A 67 -3.71 0.21 -4.03
CA PRO A 67 -4.51 -0.11 -5.23
C PRO A 67 -4.10 -1.45 -5.84
N VAL A 68 -2.81 -1.80 -5.81
CA VAL A 68 -2.32 -3.11 -6.29
C VAL A 68 -2.95 -4.26 -5.50
N ALA A 69 -2.97 -4.19 -4.17
CA ALA A 69 -3.58 -5.21 -3.31
C ALA A 69 -5.08 -5.35 -3.57
N MET A 70 -5.78 -4.22 -3.75
CA MET A 70 -7.20 -4.18 -4.08
C MET A 70 -7.48 -4.82 -5.46
N ARG A 71 -6.70 -4.47 -6.49
CA ARG A 71 -6.83 -5.05 -7.85
C ARG A 71 -6.46 -6.53 -7.91
N LEU A 72 -5.45 -6.96 -7.16
CA LEU A 72 -5.13 -8.39 -7.03
C LEU A 72 -6.37 -9.16 -6.53
N ASN A 73 -7.08 -8.61 -5.56
CA ASN A 73 -8.30 -9.20 -5.01
C ASN A 73 -9.48 -9.21 -5.99
N GLU A 74 -9.68 -8.11 -6.71
CA GLU A 74 -10.71 -7.97 -7.75
C GLU A 74 -10.50 -8.98 -8.89
N LEU A 75 -9.27 -9.02 -9.44
CA LEU A 75 -8.99 -9.71 -10.71
C LEU A 75 -8.69 -11.21 -10.53
N TYR A 76 -8.07 -11.61 -9.42
CA TYR A 76 -7.55 -12.97 -9.28
C TYR A 76 -8.22 -13.75 -8.16
N LYS A 77 -8.72 -14.95 -8.49
CA LYS A 77 -9.31 -15.88 -7.51
C LYS A 77 -8.27 -16.37 -6.48
N ALA A 78 -6.99 -16.38 -6.83
CA ALA A 78 -5.90 -16.77 -5.92
C ALA A 78 -5.76 -15.77 -4.75
N CYS A 79 -5.96 -14.48 -4.98
CA CYS A 79 -6.02 -13.48 -3.91
C CYS A 79 -7.33 -13.65 -3.12
N LYS A 80 -7.23 -14.11 -1.87
CA LYS A 80 -8.38 -14.49 -1.02
C LYS A 80 -8.92 -13.33 -0.19
N GLY A 81 -8.13 -12.30 0.02
CA GLY A 81 -8.46 -11.12 0.81
C GLY A 81 -7.32 -10.12 0.74
N PHE A 82 -7.58 -8.88 1.15
CA PHE A 82 -6.55 -7.85 1.21
C PHE A 82 -6.63 -7.03 2.50
N HIS A 83 -5.48 -6.58 2.99
CA HIS A 83 -5.38 -5.61 4.07
C HIS A 83 -4.71 -4.35 3.54
N ILE A 84 -5.24 -3.19 3.91
CA ILE A 84 -4.65 -1.91 3.54
C ILE A 84 -4.46 -1.01 4.76
N ASN A 85 -3.44 -0.17 4.71
CA ASN A 85 -3.22 0.91 5.68
C ASN A 85 -3.26 2.30 5.05
N PHE A 86 -3.56 2.37 3.75
CA PHE A 86 -3.75 3.61 3.00
C PHE A 86 -4.92 3.45 2.04
N TYR A 87 -5.88 4.36 2.11
CA TYR A 87 -6.97 4.47 1.16
C TYR A 87 -7.28 5.94 0.95
N MET A 88 -7.32 6.39 -0.30
CA MET A 88 -7.74 7.74 -0.65
C MET A 88 -8.99 7.66 -1.52
N THR A 89 -10.11 8.11 -0.96
CA THR A 89 -11.37 8.23 -1.70
C THR A 89 -11.48 9.58 -2.40
N LEU A 90 -11.94 9.57 -3.66
CA LEU A 90 -12.28 10.78 -4.41
C LEU A 90 -13.64 11.35 -4.02
N SER A 91 -14.50 10.53 -3.40
CA SER A 91 -15.78 10.95 -2.86
C SER A 91 -15.64 11.19 -1.35
N SER A 92 -16.19 12.31 -0.87
CA SER A 92 -16.42 12.57 0.55
C SER A 92 -17.89 12.31 0.86
N PRO A 93 -18.31 11.03 1.02
CA PRO A 93 -19.68 10.77 1.38
C PRO A 93 -19.96 11.38 2.76
N ILE A 94 -21.15 11.94 2.95
CA ILE A 94 -21.59 12.32 4.30
C ILE A 94 -21.51 11.06 5.17
N PRO A 95 -20.83 11.11 6.33
CA PRO A 95 -20.74 9.98 7.22
C PRO A 95 -22.14 9.54 7.64
N ASP A 96 -22.44 8.24 7.50
CA ASP A 96 -23.69 7.66 8.00
C ASP A 96 -23.65 7.50 9.54
N THR A 97 -22.49 7.70 10.14
CA THR A 97 -22.21 7.68 11.59
C THR A 97 -21.34 8.88 11.99
N PRO A 98 -21.44 9.38 13.24
CA PRO A 98 -20.56 10.43 13.73
C PRO A 98 -19.08 10.05 13.60
N LEU A 99 -18.25 10.99 13.14
CA LEU A 99 -16.79 10.83 13.08
C LEU A 99 -16.16 11.00 14.46
N THR A 100 -15.12 10.22 14.75
CA THR A 100 -14.28 10.44 15.94
C THR A 100 -13.48 11.74 15.82
N GLU A 101 -12.95 12.26 16.92
CA GLU A 101 -12.07 13.46 16.88
C GLU A 101 -10.79 13.20 16.06
N SER A 102 -10.26 11.97 16.15
CA SER A 102 -9.12 11.50 15.34
C SER A 102 -9.48 11.50 13.85
N GLU A 103 -10.65 10.99 13.46
CA GLU A 103 -11.12 11.01 12.07
C GLU A 103 -11.35 12.43 11.54
N LYS A 104 -11.87 13.36 12.36
CA LYS A 104 -12.01 14.77 11.99
C LYS A 104 -10.65 15.43 11.74
N ALA A 105 -9.72 15.27 12.67
CA ALA A 105 -8.35 15.78 12.52
C ALA A 105 -7.65 15.16 11.29
N GLY A 106 -7.93 13.88 11.02
CA GLY A 106 -7.47 13.20 9.82
C GLY A 106 -8.02 13.80 8.52
N LEU A 107 -9.31 14.14 8.47
CA LEU A 107 -9.91 14.81 7.31
C LEU A 107 -9.30 16.20 7.07
N GLU A 108 -9.08 16.98 8.13
CA GLU A 108 -8.40 18.28 8.04
C GLU A 108 -6.97 18.12 7.51
N ARG A 109 -6.23 17.13 8.01
CA ARG A 109 -4.89 16.78 7.53
C ARG A 109 -4.90 16.40 6.04
N GLY A 110 -5.82 15.54 5.62
CA GLY A 110 -5.95 15.14 4.22
C GLY A 110 -6.32 16.31 3.31
N ALA A 111 -7.18 17.23 3.77
CA ALA A 111 -7.51 18.45 3.04
C ALA A 111 -6.29 19.36 2.88
N LEU A 112 -5.51 19.56 3.95
CA LEU A 112 -4.26 20.33 3.89
C LEU A 112 -3.25 19.69 2.94
N TRP A 113 -3.05 18.37 3.01
CA TRP A 113 -2.13 17.66 2.10
C TRP A 113 -2.55 17.77 0.64
N LYS A 114 -3.86 17.70 0.33
CA LYS A 114 -4.37 17.94 -1.03
C LYS A 114 -4.09 19.36 -1.53
N GLN A 115 -4.03 20.34 -0.64
CA GLN A 115 -3.76 21.74 -0.98
C GLN A 115 -2.26 22.03 -1.11
N THR A 116 -1.40 21.45 -0.26
CA THR A 116 0.00 21.88 -0.12
C THR A 116 1.03 20.76 -0.29
N GLY A 117 0.64 19.50 -0.14
CA GLY A 117 1.54 18.35 -0.04
C GLY A 117 1.63 17.46 -1.28
N ASN A 118 0.80 17.67 -2.31
CA ASN A 118 0.68 16.78 -3.47
C ASN A 118 1.41 17.24 -4.75
N ALA A 119 2.14 18.36 -4.72
CA ALA A 119 2.85 18.88 -5.89
C ALA A 119 3.85 17.86 -6.47
N TYR A 120 4.50 17.07 -5.60
CA TYR A 120 5.42 16.01 -6.02
C TYR A 120 4.73 14.97 -6.91
N ALA A 121 3.49 14.59 -6.57
CA ALA A 121 2.72 13.59 -7.29
C ALA A 121 2.27 14.13 -8.65
N LEU A 122 1.93 15.41 -8.73
CA LEU A 122 1.61 16.07 -10.00
C LEU A 122 2.83 16.13 -10.92
N GLU A 123 4.01 16.43 -10.39
CA GLU A 123 5.27 16.44 -11.15
C GLU A 123 5.60 15.01 -11.65
N HIS A 124 5.48 14.00 -10.79
CA HIS A 124 5.64 12.59 -11.15
C HIS A 124 4.66 12.15 -12.24
N ALA A 125 3.40 12.56 -12.15
CA ALA A 125 2.36 12.19 -13.11
C ALA A 125 2.54 12.84 -14.49
N THR A 126 2.95 14.12 -14.50
CA THR A 126 2.89 14.95 -15.72
C THR A 126 4.24 15.12 -16.42
N ARG A 127 5.35 15.07 -15.68
CA ARG A 127 6.71 15.26 -16.20
C ARG A 127 7.71 14.24 -15.64
N PRO A 128 7.40 12.92 -15.65
CA PRO A 128 8.25 11.89 -15.02
C PRO A 128 9.67 11.85 -15.60
N SER A 129 9.83 12.07 -16.91
CA SER A 129 11.16 12.10 -17.55
C SER A 129 12.00 13.27 -17.02
N THR A 130 11.42 14.48 -16.97
CA THR A 130 12.10 15.68 -16.48
C THR A 130 12.56 15.51 -15.04
N ILE A 131 11.63 15.17 -14.13
CA ILE A 131 11.95 15.04 -12.71
C ILE A 131 12.88 13.85 -12.44
N GLY A 132 12.72 12.74 -13.19
CA GLY A 132 13.63 11.60 -13.11
C GLY A 132 15.07 11.96 -13.43
N LEU A 133 15.30 12.74 -14.49
CA LEU A 133 16.63 13.25 -14.86
C LEU A 133 17.21 14.18 -13.78
N LEU A 134 16.40 15.11 -13.25
CA LEU A 134 16.83 16.06 -12.22
C LEU A 134 17.23 15.36 -10.92
N LEU A 135 16.45 14.36 -10.49
CA LEU A 135 16.73 13.59 -9.27
C LEU A 135 17.88 12.60 -9.47
N GLY A 136 18.11 12.12 -10.70
CA GLY A 136 19.27 11.30 -11.06
C GLY A 136 20.59 12.08 -11.19
N ALA A 137 20.54 13.40 -11.33
CA ALA A 137 21.74 14.22 -11.53
C ALA A 137 22.59 14.42 -10.26
N SER A 138 21.98 14.29 -9.06
CA SER A 138 22.68 14.51 -7.79
C SER A 138 22.01 13.76 -6.63
N PRO A 139 22.79 13.06 -5.77
CA PRO A 139 22.23 12.40 -4.59
C PRO A 139 21.66 13.40 -3.58
N ILE A 140 22.11 14.67 -3.61
CA ILE A 140 21.56 15.73 -2.76
C ILE A 140 20.17 16.17 -3.25
N SER A 141 19.97 16.26 -4.57
CA SER A 141 18.64 16.54 -5.14
C SER A 141 17.66 15.42 -4.79
N LEU A 142 18.11 14.16 -4.90
CA LEU A 142 17.33 13.00 -4.49
C LEU A 142 17.01 13.01 -2.97
N LEU A 143 18.00 13.34 -2.13
CA LEU A 143 17.83 13.46 -0.68
C LEU A 143 16.82 14.56 -0.32
N GLY A 144 16.89 15.73 -0.95
CA GLY A 144 15.92 16.80 -0.71
C GLY A 144 14.50 16.36 -1.05
N TRP A 145 14.32 15.70 -2.20
CA TRP A 145 13.01 15.27 -2.69
C TRP A 145 12.37 14.14 -1.88
N ILE A 146 13.15 13.11 -1.53
CA ILE A 146 12.66 11.95 -0.75
C ILE A 146 12.66 12.26 0.76
N GLY A 147 13.72 12.91 1.26
CA GLY A 147 13.88 13.21 2.69
C GLY A 147 12.75 14.07 3.24
N GLU A 148 12.26 15.04 2.47
CA GLU A 148 11.08 15.83 2.84
C GLU A 148 9.86 14.94 3.15
N LYS A 149 9.67 13.84 2.41
CA LYS A 149 8.52 12.93 2.61
C LYS A 149 8.68 12.12 3.90
N PHE A 150 9.87 11.61 4.18
CA PHE A 150 10.16 10.96 5.47
C PHE A 150 9.89 11.89 6.66
N LEU A 151 10.26 13.17 6.55
CA LEU A 151 10.04 14.14 7.63
C LEU A 151 8.56 14.54 7.78
N SER A 152 7.84 14.73 6.69
CA SER A 152 6.48 15.31 6.70
C SER A 152 5.35 14.28 6.82
N TRP A 153 5.58 13.04 6.39
CA TRP A 153 4.55 12.00 6.34
C TRP A 153 4.57 11.07 7.57
N SER A 154 5.65 11.09 8.35
CA SER A 154 5.77 10.29 9.57
C SER A 154 5.12 11.00 10.76
N ASP A 155 4.64 10.23 11.74
CA ASP A 155 4.27 10.75 13.06
C ASP A 155 5.53 11.15 13.84
N VAL A 156 6.49 10.23 13.90
CA VAL A 156 7.84 10.48 14.40
C VAL A 156 8.79 10.26 13.23
N ALA A 157 9.54 11.31 12.87
CA ALA A 157 10.51 11.23 11.79
C ALA A 157 11.52 10.09 12.06
N PRO A 158 11.82 9.23 11.06
CA PRO A 158 12.90 8.27 11.16
C PRO A 158 14.24 8.96 11.43
N SER A 159 15.19 8.21 11.96
CA SER A 159 16.53 8.73 12.17
C SER A 159 17.15 9.20 10.84
N THR A 160 18.06 10.17 10.91
CA THR A 160 18.82 10.62 9.74
C THR A 160 19.50 9.44 9.04
N GLU A 161 20.00 8.46 9.79
CA GLU A 161 20.61 7.26 9.22
C GLU A 161 19.62 6.43 8.40
N GLU A 162 18.38 6.23 8.88
CA GLU A 162 17.34 5.50 8.14
C GLU A 162 16.94 6.22 6.85
N ILE A 163 16.79 7.54 6.90
CA ILE A 163 16.51 8.37 5.72
C ILE A 163 17.65 8.22 4.70
N LEU A 164 18.90 8.40 5.15
CA LEU A 164 20.09 8.27 4.30
C LEU A 164 20.21 6.86 3.72
N ARG A 165 19.91 5.82 4.49
CA ARG A 165 19.93 4.42 4.03
C ARG A 165 18.95 4.20 2.89
N SER A 166 17.70 4.69 3.03
CA SER A 166 16.69 4.57 1.98
C SER A 166 17.07 5.35 0.72
N VAL A 167 17.48 6.61 0.88
CA VAL A 167 17.90 7.47 -0.24
C VAL A 167 19.12 6.89 -0.96
N THR A 168 20.08 6.35 -0.22
CA THR A 168 21.28 5.71 -0.79
C THR A 168 20.92 4.46 -1.59
N LEU A 169 19.97 3.65 -1.11
CA LEU A 169 19.45 2.51 -1.88
C LEU A 169 18.80 2.99 -3.18
N TYR A 170 17.96 4.03 -3.13
CA TYR A 170 17.34 4.61 -4.33
C TYR A 170 18.37 5.15 -5.32
N TRP A 171 19.44 5.77 -4.82
CA TRP A 171 20.54 6.30 -5.62
C TRP A 171 21.28 5.18 -6.36
N PHE A 172 21.79 4.18 -5.63
CA PHE A 172 22.60 3.11 -6.24
C PHE A 172 21.81 2.19 -7.17
N THR A 173 20.49 2.22 -7.09
CA THR A 173 19.61 1.43 -7.94
C THR A 173 18.89 2.28 -8.99
N GLU A 174 19.16 3.58 -9.09
CA GLU A 174 18.50 4.49 -10.02
C GLU A 174 16.96 4.40 -9.94
N SER A 175 16.41 4.16 -8.74
CA SER A 175 14.99 3.81 -8.56
C SER A 175 14.06 4.96 -8.94
N MET A 176 14.44 6.20 -8.66
CA MET A 176 13.53 7.35 -8.84
C MET A 176 13.14 7.57 -10.31
N GLY A 177 14.10 7.45 -11.24
CA GLY A 177 13.82 7.58 -12.68
C GLY A 177 13.00 6.43 -13.26
N ARG A 178 12.93 5.29 -12.56
CA ARG A 178 12.32 4.03 -13.03
C ARG A 178 11.03 3.66 -12.32
N GLY A 179 10.79 4.20 -11.12
CA GLY A 179 9.71 3.79 -10.22
C GLY A 179 8.47 4.70 -10.26
N ILE A 180 8.58 5.96 -10.71
CA ILE A 180 7.48 6.94 -10.64
C ILE A 180 6.42 6.80 -11.74
N TYR A 181 6.48 5.76 -12.56
CA TYR A 181 5.50 5.53 -13.61
C TYR A 181 4.04 5.33 -13.15
N PRO A 182 3.71 4.83 -11.94
CA PRO A 182 2.32 4.64 -11.54
C PRO A 182 1.53 5.94 -11.45
N TYR A 183 2.20 7.07 -11.14
CA TYR A 183 1.55 8.36 -10.93
C TYR A 183 0.78 8.90 -12.15
N ARG A 184 1.16 8.49 -13.37
CA ARG A 184 0.44 8.88 -14.60
C ARG A 184 -0.80 8.03 -14.88
N SER A 185 -1.00 6.94 -14.13
CA SER A 185 -2.10 6.01 -14.39
C SER A 185 -3.43 6.67 -14.03
N PRO A 186 -4.39 6.75 -14.96
CA PRO A 186 -5.72 7.29 -14.67
C PRO A 186 -6.47 6.41 -13.67
N THR A 187 -6.06 5.14 -13.50
CA THR A 187 -6.74 4.19 -12.62
C THR A 187 -6.17 4.09 -11.22
N LEU A 188 -5.04 4.75 -10.93
CA LEU A 188 -4.29 4.56 -9.68
C LEU A 188 -5.15 4.80 -8.42
N LEU A 189 -6.05 5.77 -8.48
CA LEU A 189 -6.95 6.17 -7.39
C LEU A 189 -8.39 5.73 -7.64
N SER A 190 -8.62 4.90 -8.65
CA SER A 190 -9.95 4.35 -8.90
C SER A 190 -10.33 3.40 -7.80
N THR A 191 -11.53 3.56 -7.24
CA THR A 191 -12.13 2.50 -6.44
C THR A 191 -12.38 1.29 -7.35
N PRO A 192 -11.74 0.14 -7.11
CA PRO A 192 -12.03 -1.06 -7.88
C PRO A 192 -13.46 -1.51 -7.63
N GLN A 193 -14.05 -2.19 -8.60
CA GLN A 193 -15.27 -2.92 -8.32
C GLN A 193 -14.85 -4.11 -7.44
N THR A 194 -15.56 -4.38 -6.36
CA THR A 194 -15.32 -5.58 -5.56
C THR A 194 -16.35 -6.64 -5.94
N PRO A 195 -16.16 -7.38 -7.06
CA PRO A 195 -17.17 -8.30 -7.57
C PRO A 195 -17.39 -9.53 -6.67
N ASN A 196 -16.55 -9.78 -5.66
CA ASN A 196 -16.44 -11.11 -5.05
C ASN A 196 -16.68 -11.18 -3.53
N ASN A 197 -17.13 -10.10 -2.88
CA ASN A 197 -17.43 -10.07 -1.43
C ASN A 197 -16.32 -10.67 -0.52
N LYS A 198 -15.07 -10.68 -1.01
CA LYS A 198 -13.91 -11.27 -0.32
C LYS A 198 -13.55 -10.42 0.91
N PRO A 199 -13.04 -11.03 1.99
CA PRO A 199 -12.69 -10.31 3.20
C PRO A 199 -11.61 -9.26 2.94
N PHE A 200 -11.81 -8.06 3.47
CA PHE A 200 -10.76 -7.06 3.55
C PHE A 200 -10.58 -6.47 4.95
N GLY A 201 -9.38 -5.95 5.21
CA GLY A 201 -8.99 -5.30 6.45
C GLY A 201 -8.48 -3.87 6.23
N TYR A 202 -8.69 -2.98 7.20
CA TYR A 202 -8.18 -1.62 7.16
C TYR A 202 -7.59 -1.18 8.50
N SER A 203 -6.33 -0.73 8.51
CA SER A 203 -5.69 -0.13 9.69
C SER A 203 -5.57 1.38 9.51
N TYR A 204 -6.18 2.13 10.42
CA TYR A 204 -6.17 3.59 10.42
C TYR A 204 -5.02 4.09 11.31
N PHE A 205 -4.08 4.81 10.69
CA PHE A 205 -2.98 5.51 11.37
C PHE A 205 -3.20 7.02 11.32
N PRO A 206 -3.15 7.74 12.46
CA PRO A 206 -3.66 9.10 12.58
C PRO A 206 -2.81 10.15 11.86
N LYS A 207 -1.55 9.84 11.55
CA LYS A 207 -0.64 10.77 10.83
C LYS A 207 -0.43 10.44 9.36
N GLU A 208 -1.16 9.47 8.82
CA GLU A 208 -1.26 9.23 7.37
C GLU A 208 -1.51 10.55 6.61
N VAL A 209 -1.06 10.65 5.35
CA VAL A 209 -1.10 11.91 4.59
C VAL A 209 -2.53 12.31 4.20
N CYS A 210 -3.38 11.32 3.95
CA CYS A 210 -4.79 11.52 3.62
C CYS A 210 -5.63 10.38 4.22
N PRO A 211 -5.78 10.34 5.56
CA PRO A 211 -6.46 9.26 6.24
C PRO A 211 -7.95 9.26 5.89
N THR A 212 -8.47 8.11 5.46
CA THR A 212 -9.89 7.95 5.18
C THR A 212 -10.60 7.39 6.43
N PRO A 213 -11.70 8.00 6.90
CA PRO A 213 -12.51 7.47 7.99
C PRO A 213 -12.92 6.01 7.76
N ILE A 214 -13.00 5.22 8.85
CA ILE A 214 -13.31 3.78 8.76
C ILE A 214 -14.70 3.57 8.15
N ALA A 215 -15.66 4.42 8.49
CA ALA A 215 -17.01 4.38 7.91
C ALA A 215 -17.00 4.55 6.39
N TRP A 216 -16.09 5.36 5.85
CA TRP A 216 -15.95 5.58 4.41
C TRP A 216 -15.22 4.41 3.74
N ALA A 217 -14.13 3.92 4.35
CA ALA A 217 -13.42 2.74 3.88
C ALA A 217 -14.33 1.50 3.81
N ARG A 218 -15.34 1.40 4.69
CA ARG A 218 -16.33 0.30 4.69
C ARG A 218 -17.16 0.20 3.41
N LYS A 219 -17.27 1.29 2.65
CA LYS A 219 -17.96 1.28 1.35
C LYS A 219 -17.17 0.51 0.27
N LEU A 220 -15.93 0.11 0.55
CA LEU A 220 -15.14 -0.77 -0.32
C LEU A 220 -15.65 -2.21 -0.37
N GLY A 221 -16.48 -2.67 0.57
CA GLY A 221 -17.06 -4.01 0.52
C GLY A 221 -17.05 -4.74 1.88
N ASN A 222 -16.69 -6.02 1.86
CA ASN A 222 -16.73 -6.89 3.04
C ASN A 222 -15.56 -6.65 4.02
N MET A 223 -15.65 -5.58 4.80
CA MET A 223 -14.65 -5.27 5.83
C MET A 223 -14.83 -6.21 7.04
N VAL A 224 -13.94 -7.18 7.18
CA VAL A 224 -13.95 -8.14 8.31
C VAL A 224 -12.99 -7.76 9.43
N PHE A 225 -12.11 -6.79 9.18
CA PHE A 225 -11.15 -6.29 10.15
C PHE A 225 -11.02 -4.78 10.00
N HIS A 226 -11.03 -4.06 11.13
CA HIS A 226 -10.48 -2.72 11.19
C HIS A 226 -9.88 -2.43 12.53
N LYS A 227 -8.93 -1.49 12.54
CA LYS A 227 -8.36 -0.98 13.79
C LYS A 227 -7.95 0.47 13.63
N GLU A 228 -8.27 1.26 14.64
CA GLU A 228 -7.77 2.63 14.80
C GLU A 228 -6.59 2.60 15.77
N HIS A 229 -5.53 3.32 15.42
CA HIS A 229 -4.33 3.46 16.26
C HIS A 229 -4.19 4.90 16.76
N ASP A 230 -3.57 5.06 17.93
CA ASP A 230 -3.33 6.39 18.52
C ASP A 230 -2.03 7.05 18.03
N LYS A 231 -1.20 6.32 17.27
CA LYS A 231 0.13 6.76 16.80
C LYS A 231 0.52 6.10 15.48
N GLY A 232 1.51 6.69 14.80
CA GLY A 232 2.02 6.25 13.51
C GLY A 232 1.47 7.05 12.33
N GLY A 233 2.29 7.19 11.30
CA GLY A 233 1.98 7.91 10.08
C GLY A 233 1.93 7.02 8.84
N HIS A 234 2.34 7.60 7.72
CA HIS A 234 2.27 6.98 6.39
C HIS A 234 3.13 5.72 6.29
N PHE A 235 4.29 5.70 6.94
CA PHE A 235 5.22 4.57 6.89
C PHE A 235 4.91 3.57 8.00
N ALA A 236 3.65 3.12 8.10
CA ALA A 236 3.13 2.30 9.19
C ALA A 236 4.03 1.10 9.58
N ALA A 237 4.53 0.36 8.59
CA ALA A 237 5.42 -0.79 8.81
C ALA A 237 6.83 -0.40 9.33
N LEU A 238 7.30 0.80 9.03
CA LEU A 238 8.57 1.35 9.53
C LEU A 238 8.39 1.98 10.91
N GLU A 239 7.33 2.76 11.09
CA GLU A 239 7.09 3.56 12.30
C GLU A 239 6.54 2.73 13.45
N GLN A 240 5.62 1.80 13.16
CA GLN A 240 4.94 0.97 14.16
C GLN A 240 4.97 -0.51 13.76
N PRO A 241 6.15 -1.14 13.61
CA PRO A 241 6.27 -2.50 13.08
C PRO A 241 5.53 -3.55 13.93
N GLN A 242 5.45 -3.36 15.26
CA GLN A 242 4.70 -4.27 16.13
C GLN A 242 3.20 -4.17 15.89
N LEU A 243 2.64 -2.95 15.92
CA LEU A 243 1.21 -2.72 15.68
C LEU A 243 0.79 -3.17 14.28
N PHE A 244 1.64 -2.85 13.29
CA PHE A 244 1.42 -3.28 11.90
C PHE A 244 1.36 -4.81 11.80
N MET A 245 2.31 -5.53 12.40
CA MET A 245 2.33 -6.99 12.35
C MET A 245 1.13 -7.61 13.10
N GLU A 246 0.79 -7.10 14.29
CA GLU A 246 -0.37 -7.57 15.06
C GLU A 246 -1.67 -7.48 14.25
N ASP A 247 -1.84 -6.39 13.51
CA ASP A 247 -3.00 -6.20 12.64
C ASP A 247 -3.03 -7.19 11.48
N LEU A 248 -1.88 -7.46 10.86
CA LEU A 248 -1.80 -8.47 9.79
C LEU A 248 -2.12 -9.87 10.31
N GLU A 249 -1.65 -10.24 11.49
CA GLU A 249 -1.96 -11.54 12.11
C GLU A 249 -3.45 -11.66 12.44
N ALA A 250 -4.02 -10.60 13.04
CA ALA A 250 -5.44 -10.56 13.38
C ALA A 250 -6.33 -10.62 12.13
N PHE A 251 -5.99 -9.86 11.09
CA PHE A 251 -6.67 -9.93 9.80
C PHE A 251 -6.55 -11.32 9.18
N ALA A 252 -5.33 -11.88 9.10
CA ALA A 252 -5.12 -13.20 8.50
C ALA A 252 -5.92 -14.30 9.21
N ALA A 253 -6.00 -14.24 10.54
CA ALA A 253 -6.75 -15.21 11.34
C ALA A 253 -8.26 -15.22 11.03
N VAL A 254 -8.84 -14.08 10.64
CA VAL A 254 -10.26 -13.96 10.26
C VAL A 254 -10.44 -14.20 8.76
N ALA A 255 -9.69 -13.50 7.92
CA ALA A 255 -9.83 -13.55 6.47
C ALA A 255 -9.55 -14.94 5.87
N TRP A 256 -8.56 -15.68 6.40
CA TRP A 256 -8.23 -17.01 5.90
C TRP A 256 -9.33 -18.03 6.21
N LYS A 257 -10.01 -17.90 7.37
CA LYS A 257 -11.18 -18.72 7.72
C LYS A 257 -12.35 -18.42 6.79
N CYS A 258 -12.72 -17.14 6.62
CA CYS A 258 -13.81 -16.74 5.73
C CYS A 258 -13.61 -17.25 4.28
N ALA A 259 -12.37 -17.20 3.78
CA ALA A 259 -12.04 -17.71 2.45
C ALA A 259 -12.13 -19.25 2.34
N SER A 260 -11.92 -19.97 3.44
CA SER A 260 -12.03 -21.43 3.50
C SER A 260 -13.48 -21.88 3.57
N ASP A 261 -14.32 -21.19 4.36
CA ASP A 261 -15.73 -21.50 4.52
C ASP A 261 -16.55 -21.24 3.24
N ALA A 262 -16.17 -20.21 2.47
CA ALA A 262 -16.79 -19.92 1.16
C ALA A 262 -16.54 -21.02 0.10
N LYS A 263 -15.50 -21.85 0.25
CA LYS A 263 -15.27 -23.03 -0.61
C LYS A 263 -16.24 -24.17 -0.28
N ILE A 264 -16.70 -24.29 0.97
CA ILE A 264 -17.60 -25.37 1.41
C ILE A 264 -19.02 -25.12 0.88
N THR A 265 -19.48 -23.86 0.88
CA THR A 265 -20.83 -23.49 0.42
C THR A 265 -20.99 -23.52 -1.09
N SER A 266 -19.91 -23.34 -1.86
CA SER A 266 -19.93 -23.35 -3.33
C SER A 266 -19.74 -24.74 -3.98
N GLY A 267 -19.42 -25.76 -3.18
CA GLY A 267 -19.27 -27.16 -3.63
C GLY A 267 -20.53 -28.02 -3.51
N SER A 268 -21.69 -27.40 -3.25
CA SER A 268 -22.97 -28.09 -3.00
C SER A 268 -24.04 -27.78 -4.07
N ILE A 269 -23.68 -27.78 -5.36
CA ILE A 269 -24.64 -27.76 -6.49
C ILE A 269 -24.11 -28.65 -7.61
#